data_AF-A0A533TXC4-F1
#
_entry.id   AF-A0A533TXC4-F1
#
_cell.length_a   1.000
_cell.length_b   1.000
_cell.length_c   1.000
_cell.angle_alpha   90.00
_cell.angle_beta   90.00
_cell.angle_gamma   90.00
#
_symmetry.space_group_name_H-M   'P 1'
#
loop_
_entity.id
_entity.type
_entity.pdbx_description
1 polymer ?
#
loop_
_entity_poly.entity_id
_entity_poly.type
_entity_poly.pdbx_seq_one_letter_code
_entity_poly.pdbx_strand_id
1 'polypeptide(L)'
;MGRIKPGGGYRELRSFQIATIIYDATWRFCEQYLDARSRMSDQMIQAARSGRQNIAEGSRASSASSQTELRLVNVARSSLEELLLDYEDFLRHRHLPQWAPDSPEAMEVRRSGVFDRTDMTDRSNRTDQSATRQSDDLRYSVYNRWLDHAEPSIRANATICLIHQANYLLDRQIEALEREFIDEGGYSEQLAAARLAERNRKKQDMTDQSDRTDPVPECPKCGKPMVLRTVRNGKSAGRQFWGCTGYPECKGIVEV
;
A
#
# COMPACT_ATOMS: atom_id res chain seq x y z
N MET A 1 11.36 8.16 -10.78
CA MET A 1 10.12 7.35 -10.95
C MET A 1 9.42 7.26 -9.61
N GLY A 2 8.14 7.64 -9.54
CA GLY A 2 7.31 7.40 -8.35
C GLY A 2 6.99 5.91 -8.20
N ARG A 3 6.55 5.48 -7.00
CA ARG A 3 6.01 4.12 -6.84
C ARG A 3 4.79 3.96 -7.73
N ILE A 4 4.62 2.77 -8.33
CA ILE A 4 3.48 2.44 -9.20
C ILE A 4 2.17 2.57 -8.42
N LYS A 5 2.14 2.09 -7.18
CA LYS A 5 1.02 2.27 -6.24
C LYS A 5 1.48 3.04 -5.01
N PRO A 6 0.77 4.11 -4.57
CA PRO A 6 1.06 4.77 -3.31
C PRO A 6 0.79 3.80 -2.14
N GLY A 7 1.61 3.86 -1.10
CA GLY A 7 1.42 3.08 0.12
C GLY A 7 1.57 3.95 1.37
N GLY A 8 1.10 3.44 2.51
CA GLY A 8 0.98 4.20 3.75
C GLY A 8 -0.34 4.97 3.84
N GLY A 9 -0.34 6.10 4.56
CA GLY A 9 -1.56 6.87 4.83
C GLY A 9 -2.49 6.24 5.87
N TYR A 10 -2.09 5.13 6.51
CA TYR A 10 -2.95 4.41 7.47
C TYR A 10 -3.49 5.26 8.61
N ARG A 11 -2.84 6.37 8.98
CA ARG A 11 -3.32 7.27 10.05
C ARG A 11 -4.62 7.98 9.69
N GLU A 12 -4.94 8.10 8.41
CA GLU A 12 -6.18 8.67 7.90
C GLU A 12 -7.30 7.61 7.80
N LEU A 13 -6.96 6.32 7.87
CA LEU A 13 -7.96 5.25 7.81
C LEU A 13 -8.80 5.27 9.10
N ARG A 14 -10.12 5.35 8.94
CA ARG A 14 -11.06 5.23 10.07
C ARG A 14 -10.89 3.90 10.82
N SER A 15 -10.61 2.80 10.10
CA SER A 15 -10.32 1.50 10.72
C SER A 15 -9.12 1.57 11.66
N PHE A 16 -8.05 2.27 11.27
CA PHE A 16 -6.87 2.46 12.11
C PHE A 16 -7.14 3.39 13.30
N GLN A 17 -7.88 4.48 13.09
CA GLN A 17 -8.22 5.43 14.16
C GLN A 17 -9.06 4.76 15.26
N ILE A 18 -10.10 4.01 14.87
CA ILE A 18 -10.92 3.26 15.84
C ILE A 18 -10.11 2.15 16.50
N ALA A 19 -9.30 1.39 15.75
CA ALA A 19 -8.41 0.37 16.33
C ALA A 19 -7.39 0.95 17.33
N THR A 20 -7.00 2.23 17.16
CA THR A 20 -6.15 2.93 18.11
C THR A 20 -6.89 3.23 19.41
N ILE A 21 -8.12 3.74 19.33
CA ILE A 21 -8.98 3.95 20.50
C ILE A 21 -9.23 2.63 21.23
N ILE A 22 -9.53 1.56 20.50
CA ILE A 22 -9.73 0.21 21.07
C ILE A 22 -8.48 -0.23 21.82
N TYR A 23 -7.29 -0.10 21.23
CA TYR A 23 -6.04 -0.49 21.89
C TYR A 23 -5.82 0.28 23.20
N ASP A 24 -5.99 1.61 23.18
CA ASP A 24 -5.79 2.43 24.37
C ASP A 24 -6.85 2.15 25.44
N ALA A 25 -8.11 1.92 25.03
CA ALA A 25 -9.19 1.52 25.92
C ALA A 25 -8.94 0.14 26.55
N THR A 26 -8.48 -0.84 25.77
CA THR A 26 -8.13 -2.18 26.25
C THR A 26 -6.97 -2.13 27.22
N TRP A 27 -5.93 -1.36 26.93
CA TRP A 27 -4.82 -1.19 27.87
C TRP A 27 -5.30 -0.69 29.23
N ARG A 28 -6.06 0.42 29.25
CA ARG A 28 -6.60 1.01 30.50
C ARG A 28 -7.58 0.08 31.21
N PHE A 29 -8.40 -0.64 30.45
CA PHE A 29 -9.35 -1.60 30.99
C PHE A 29 -8.64 -2.76 31.69
N CYS A 30 -7.64 -3.35 31.04
CA CYS A 30 -6.84 -4.43 31.61
C CYS A 30 -6.08 -3.95 32.86
N GLU A 31 -5.45 -2.78 32.80
CA GLU A 31 -4.74 -2.18 33.95
C GLU A 31 -5.65 -1.98 35.17
N GLN A 32 -6.92 -1.63 34.94
CA GLN A 32 -7.84 -1.30 36.03
C GLN A 32 -8.62 -2.50 36.57
N TYR A 33 -9.00 -3.48 35.74
CA TYR A 33 -9.97 -4.53 36.11
C TYR A 33 -9.44 -5.96 36.01
N LEU A 34 -8.22 -6.15 35.52
CA LEU A 34 -7.57 -7.45 35.44
C LEU A 34 -6.27 -7.45 36.25
N ASP A 35 -5.87 -8.63 36.72
CA ASP A 35 -4.53 -8.80 37.26
C ASP A 35 -3.52 -8.64 36.13
N ALA A 36 -2.55 -7.73 36.32
CA ALA A 36 -1.48 -7.45 35.36
C ALA A 36 -0.60 -8.67 35.05
N ARG A 37 -0.63 -9.72 35.89
CA ARG A 37 0.07 -11.00 35.64
C ARG A 37 -0.84 -12.06 35.03
N SER A 38 -2.12 -11.75 34.79
CA SER A 38 -3.05 -12.70 34.21
C SER A 38 -2.79 -12.88 32.72
N ARG A 39 -2.85 -14.15 32.29
CA ARG A 39 -2.77 -14.50 30.87
C ARG A 39 -3.85 -13.81 30.03
N MET A 40 -5.03 -13.60 30.61
CA MET A 40 -6.14 -12.89 29.98
C MET A 40 -5.78 -11.44 29.66
N SER A 41 -5.16 -10.70 30.59
CA SER A 41 -4.70 -9.33 30.36
C SER A 41 -3.72 -9.26 29.18
N ASP A 42 -2.73 -10.17 29.15
CA ASP A 42 -1.75 -10.23 28.06
C ASP A 42 -2.40 -10.53 26.70
N GLN A 43 -3.35 -11.47 26.67
CA GLN A 43 -4.06 -11.86 25.44
C GLN A 43 -4.90 -10.72 24.89
N MET A 44 -5.70 -10.05 25.72
CA MET A 44 -6.51 -8.91 25.31
C MET A 44 -5.66 -7.77 24.76
N ILE A 45 -4.61 -7.36 25.49
CA ILE A 45 -3.70 -6.30 25.05
C ILE A 45 -3.03 -6.66 23.72
N GLN A 46 -2.59 -7.91 23.57
CA GLN A 46 -1.92 -8.38 22.36
C GLN A 46 -2.88 -8.45 21.17
N ALA A 47 -4.11 -8.91 21.36
CA ALA A 47 -5.15 -8.94 20.33
C ALA A 47 -5.47 -7.51 19.83
N ALA A 48 -5.69 -6.57 20.76
CA ALA A 48 -5.91 -5.17 20.42
C ALA A 48 -4.70 -4.54 19.68
N ARG A 49 -3.48 -4.82 20.15
CA ARG A 49 -2.24 -4.36 19.52
C ARG A 49 -2.09 -4.90 18.11
N SER A 50 -2.33 -6.20 17.94
CA SER A 50 -2.27 -6.90 16.66
C SER A 50 -3.27 -6.33 15.66
N GLY A 51 -4.51 -6.10 16.09
CA GLY A 51 -5.55 -5.44 15.29
C GLY A 51 -5.05 -4.12 14.69
N ARG A 52 -4.54 -3.22 15.55
CA ARG A 52 -4.02 -1.92 15.11
C ARG A 52 -2.77 -2.03 14.22
N GLN A 53 -1.82 -2.89 14.57
CA GLN A 53 -0.53 -2.99 13.88
C GLN A 53 -0.67 -3.55 12.46
N ASN A 54 -1.46 -4.60 12.29
CA ASN A 54 -1.63 -5.23 11.00
C ASN A 54 -2.30 -4.29 9.98
N ILE A 55 -3.17 -3.37 10.41
CA ILE A 55 -3.71 -2.31 9.53
C ILE A 55 -2.58 -1.40 9.01
N ALA A 56 -1.69 -0.95 9.90
CA ALA A 56 -0.58 -0.07 9.53
C ALA A 56 0.47 -0.79 8.67
N GLU A 57 0.76 -2.06 8.97
CA GLU A 57 1.68 -2.88 8.19
C GLU A 57 1.12 -3.20 6.81
N GLY A 58 -0.16 -3.59 6.73
CA GLY A 58 -0.86 -3.85 5.46
C GLY A 58 -0.85 -2.63 4.55
N SER A 59 -1.25 -1.48 5.09
CA SER A 59 -1.22 -0.21 4.36
C SER A 59 0.18 0.20 3.87
N ARG A 60 1.26 -0.11 4.61
CA ARG A 60 2.62 0.14 4.11
C ARG A 60 3.03 -0.87 3.04
N ALA A 61 2.61 -2.12 3.17
CA ALA A 61 2.90 -3.21 2.24
C ALA A 61 2.16 -3.07 0.90
N SER A 62 1.04 -2.34 0.86
CA SER A 62 0.20 -2.13 -0.34
C SER A 62 0.99 -1.72 -1.58
N SER A 63 2.00 -0.87 -1.41
CA SER A 63 2.85 -0.38 -2.50
C SER A 63 3.82 -1.42 -3.09
N ALA A 64 3.94 -2.59 -2.44
CA ALA A 64 4.84 -3.66 -2.84
C ALA A 64 4.13 -5.01 -3.03
N SER A 65 2.98 -5.25 -2.38
CA SER A 65 2.23 -6.50 -2.49
C SER A 65 0.79 -6.34 -2.01
N SER A 66 -0.15 -6.33 -2.95
CA SER A 66 -1.60 -6.34 -2.67
C SER A 66 -2.02 -7.59 -1.88
N GLN A 67 -1.39 -8.75 -2.15
CA GLN A 67 -1.67 -9.99 -1.42
C GLN A 67 -1.25 -9.90 0.05
N THR A 68 -0.10 -9.26 0.32
CA THR A 68 0.37 -9.04 1.70
C THR A 68 -0.52 -8.06 2.44
N GLU A 69 -0.95 -6.98 1.77
CA GLU A 69 -1.92 -6.04 2.33
C GLU A 69 -3.22 -6.75 2.72
N LEU A 70 -3.84 -7.49 1.79
CA LEU A 70 -5.07 -8.23 2.05
C LEU A 70 -4.92 -9.21 3.21
N ARG A 71 -3.81 -9.96 3.27
CA ARG A 71 -3.53 -10.88 4.37
C ARG A 71 -3.44 -10.17 5.71
N LEU A 72 -2.71 -9.06 5.80
CA LEU A 72 -2.54 -8.32 7.05
C LEU A 72 -3.86 -7.68 7.51
N VAL A 73 -4.66 -7.12 6.60
CA VAL A 73 -5.99 -6.59 6.95
C VAL A 73 -6.91 -7.71 7.48
N ASN A 74 -6.84 -8.92 6.90
CA ASN A 74 -7.55 -10.09 7.44
C ASN A 74 -7.06 -10.47 8.85
N VAL A 75 -5.74 -10.46 9.10
CA VAL A 75 -5.20 -10.72 10.45
C VAL A 75 -5.70 -9.65 11.45
N ALA A 76 -5.74 -8.38 11.05
CA ALA A 76 -6.29 -7.32 11.90
C ALA A 76 -7.75 -7.60 12.29
N ARG A 77 -8.57 -8.00 11.30
CA ARG A 77 -9.98 -8.35 11.50
C ARG A 77 -10.16 -9.54 12.43
N SER A 78 -9.33 -10.58 12.31
CA SER A 78 -9.36 -11.72 13.22
C SER A 78 -8.92 -11.35 14.63
N SER A 79 -7.87 -10.55 14.78
CA SER A 79 -7.40 -10.12 16.11
C SER A 79 -8.44 -9.30 16.87
N LEU A 80 -9.22 -8.47 16.18
CA LEU A 80 -10.32 -7.74 16.83
C LEU A 80 -11.53 -8.62 17.14
N GLU A 81 -11.76 -9.72 16.40
CA GLU A 81 -12.75 -10.73 16.76
C GLU A 81 -12.35 -11.50 18.02
N GLU A 82 -11.08 -11.86 18.16
CA GLU A 82 -10.57 -12.49 19.37
C GLU A 82 -10.79 -11.59 20.59
N LEU A 83 -10.46 -10.30 20.44
CA LEU A 83 -10.67 -9.31 21.50
C LEU A 83 -12.17 -9.11 21.83
N LEU A 84 -13.06 -9.17 20.83
CA LEU A 84 -14.51 -9.12 21.05
C LEU A 84 -14.95 -10.21 22.02
N LEU A 85 -14.55 -11.46 21.73
CA LEU A 85 -14.87 -12.61 22.56
C LEU A 85 -14.31 -12.46 23.98
N ASP A 86 -13.10 -11.91 24.15
CA ASP A 86 -12.53 -11.66 25.47
C ASP A 86 -13.37 -10.68 26.32
N TYR A 87 -13.94 -9.63 25.71
CA TYR A 87 -14.83 -8.70 26.41
C TYR A 87 -16.19 -9.34 26.74
N GLU A 88 -16.76 -10.12 25.82
CA GLU A 88 -18.00 -10.86 26.06
C GLU A 88 -17.81 -11.86 27.21
N ASP A 89 -16.70 -12.58 27.21
CA ASP A 89 -16.34 -13.50 28.30
C ASP A 89 -16.08 -12.77 29.61
N PHE A 90 -15.44 -11.59 29.58
CA PHE A 90 -15.28 -10.77 30.78
C PHE A 90 -16.64 -10.45 31.42
N LEU A 91 -17.61 -10.01 30.63
CA LEU A 91 -18.96 -9.68 31.09
C LEU A 91 -19.68 -10.93 31.60
N ARG A 92 -19.68 -12.00 30.80
CA ARG A 92 -20.36 -13.26 31.10
C ARG A 92 -19.84 -13.91 32.38
N HIS A 93 -18.53 -14.05 32.53
CA HIS A 93 -17.92 -14.68 33.71
C HIS A 93 -18.12 -13.90 35.02
N ARG A 94 -18.42 -12.59 34.92
CA ARG A 94 -18.65 -11.71 36.07
C ARG A 94 -20.12 -11.37 36.29
N HIS A 95 -21.03 -11.98 35.52
CA HIS A 95 -22.47 -11.71 35.56
C HIS A 95 -22.82 -10.24 35.37
N LEU A 96 -22.05 -9.54 34.52
CA LEU A 96 -22.28 -8.15 34.17
C LEU A 96 -23.19 -8.05 32.93
N PRO A 97 -24.03 -7.02 32.83
CA PRO A 97 -24.93 -6.87 31.70
C PRO A 97 -24.17 -6.59 30.40
N GLN A 98 -24.51 -7.30 29.34
CA GLN A 98 -24.12 -6.97 27.96
C GLN A 98 -25.27 -6.19 27.31
N TRP A 99 -24.94 -5.08 26.65
CA TRP A 99 -25.92 -4.26 25.94
C TRP A 99 -26.46 -5.01 24.73
N ALA A 100 -27.77 -4.91 24.51
CA ALA A 100 -28.36 -5.34 23.25
C ALA A 100 -27.79 -4.49 22.09
N PRO A 101 -27.62 -5.05 20.88
CA PRO A 101 -27.06 -4.30 19.76
C PRO A 101 -27.82 -3.02 19.40
N ASP A 102 -29.10 -2.93 19.71
CA ASP A 102 -29.99 -1.79 19.44
C ASP A 102 -30.31 -0.96 20.68
N SER A 103 -29.64 -1.20 21.82
CA SER A 103 -29.86 -0.41 23.04
C SER A 103 -29.53 1.07 22.81
N PRO A 104 -30.19 2.01 23.52
CA PRO A 104 -29.90 3.43 23.41
C PRO A 104 -28.42 3.76 23.62
N GLU A 105 -27.77 3.13 24.60
CA GLU A 105 -26.36 3.31 24.93
C GLU A 105 -25.43 2.81 23.83
N ALA A 106 -25.68 1.60 23.31
CA ALA A 106 -24.90 1.03 22.21
C ALA A 106 -25.02 1.91 20.94
N MET A 107 -26.22 2.40 20.66
CA MET A 107 -26.49 3.30 19.55
C MET A 107 -25.84 4.67 19.73
N GLU A 108 -25.77 5.20 20.96
CA GLU A 108 -25.09 6.47 21.27
C GLU A 108 -23.59 6.36 21.02
N VAL A 109 -22.93 5.28 21.48
CA VAL A 109 -21.50 5.02 21.19
C VAL A 109 -21.27 4.95 19.69
N ARG A 110 -22.10 4.18 18.96
CA ARG A 110 -21.96 4.02 17.50
C ARG A 110 -22.13 5.33 16.73
N ARG A 111 -23.01 6.21 17.20
CA ARG A 111 -23.21 7.55 16.60
C ARG A 111 -22.07 8.52 16.96
N SER A 112 -21.42 8.31 18.10
CA SER A 112 -20.34 9.18 18.62
C SER A 112 -19.03 9.10 17.83
N GLY A 113 -18.97 8.34 16.74
CA GLY A 113 -17.80 8.24 15.86
C GLY A 113 -17.94 8.93 14.50
N VAL A 114 -19.00 9.71 14.28
CA VAL A 114 -19.15 10.51 13.05
C VAL A 114 -18.30 11.78 13.16
N PHE A 115 -16.98 11.61 13.16
CA PHE A 115 -16.12 12.67 12.65
C PHE A 115 -16.48 12.84 11.17
N ASP A 116 -16.75 14.09 10.82
CA ASP A 116 -17.55 14.56 9.70
C ASP A 116 -17.56 13.67 8.45
N ARG A 117 -18.75 13.46 7.89
CA ARG A 117 -18.96 12.70 6.63
C ARG A 117 -18.42 13.45 5.41
N THR A 118 -17.89 14.66 5.58
CA THR A 118 -17.66 15.64 4.52
C THR A 118 -16.29 15.59 3.87
N ASP A 119 -15.32 14.82 4.36
CA ASP A 119 -13.99 14.81 3.73
C ASP A 119 -13.62 13.45 3.14
N MET A 120 -14.21 13.17 1.98
CA MET A 120 -13.80 12.08 1.08
C MET A 120 -13.00 12.60 -0.13
N THR A 121 -12.56 13.87 -0.16
CA THR A 121 -11.92 14.42 -1.35
C THR A 121 -10.88 15.51 -1.04
N ASP A 122 -9.81 15.18 -0.31
CA ASP A 122 -8.55 15.90 -0.51
C ASP A 122 -7.32 15.01 -0.26
N ARG A 123 -6.96 14.23 -1.29
CA ARG A 123 -5.66 13.58 -1.38
C ARG A 123 -4.60 14.58 -1.88
N SER A 124 -4.43 15.72 -1.21
CA SER A 124 -3.30 16.61 -1.51
C SER A 124 -2.94 17.56 -0.38
N ASN A 125 -2.70 17.08 0.85
CA ASN A 125 -1.85 17.86 1.74
C ASN A 125 -0.94 17.03 2.65
N ARG A 126 0.34 16.98 2.27
CA ARG A 126 1.44 16.49 3.11
C ARG A 126 1.96 17.66 3.94
N THR A 127 1.53 17.76 5.19
CA THR A 127 2.34 18.25 6.33
C THR A 127 1.48 18.27 7.57
N ASP A 128 1.66 17.30 8.48
CA ASP A 128 1.96 17.60 9.89
C ASP A 128 2.24 16.31 10.67
N GLN A 129 3.52 16.06 10.95
CA GLN A 129 3.96 14.98 11.84
C GLN A 129 3.86 15.36 13.33
N SER A 130 3.53 16.62 13.64
CA SER A 130 3.26 17.15 14.98
C SER A 130 1.80 17.02 15.43
N ALA A 131 0.85 16.75 14.52
CA ALA A 131 -0.59 16.72 14.81
C ALA A 131 -1.15 15.34 15.24
N THR A 132 -0.31 14.30 15.32
CA THR A 132 -0.84 12.92 15.47
C THR A 132 -1.31 12.59 16.87
N ARG A 133 -0.50 12.85 17.92
CA ARG A 133 -0.87 12.48 19.31
C ARG A 133 -2.04 13.30 19.86
N GLN A 134 -2.02 14.61 19.63
CA GLN A 134 -3.11 15.51 20.02
C GLN A 134 -4.42 15.18 19.29
N SER A 135 -4.34 14.68 18.04
CA SER A 135 -5.52 14.20 17.32
C SER A 135 -6.08 12.89 17.88
N ASP A 136 -5.23 11.98 18.33
CA ASP A 136 -5.66 10.70 18.90
C ASP A 136 -6.29 10.90 20.28
N ASP A 137 -5.71 11.76 21.12
CA ASP A 137 -6.29 12.14 22.42
C ASP A 137 -7.66 12.81 22.25
N LEU A 138 -7.79 13.71 21.25
CA LEU A 138 -9.07 14.36 20.93
C LEU A 138 -10.12 13.34 20.46
N ARG A 139 -9.73 12.38 19.60
CA ARG A 139 -10.63 11.30 19.15
C ARG A 139 -11.07 10.42 20.30
N TYR A 140 -10.16 10.04 21.20
CA TYR A 140 -10.47 9.25 22.39
C TYR A 140 -11.44 10.01 23.30
N SER A 141 -11.25 11.32 23.46
CA SER A 141 -12.03 12.16 24.38
C SER A 141 -13.53 12.14 24.13
N VAL A 142 -13.96 11.92 22.88
CA VAL A 142 -15.37 11.79 22.51
C VAL A 142 -16.04 10.61 23.22
N TYR A 143 -15.26 9.59 23.57
CA TYR A 143 -15.75 8.37 24.21
C TYR A 143 -15.48 8.33 25.72
N ASN A 144 -14.84 9.36 26.32
CA ASN A 144 -14.48 9.37 27.75
C ASN A 144 -15.65 9.03 28.66
N ARG A 145 -16.86 9.51 28.32
CA ARG A 145 -18.09 9.22 29.07
C ARG A 145 -18.30 7.72 29.31
N TRP A 146 -17.92 6.87 28.36
CA TRP A 146 -18.04 5.43 28.46
C TRP A 146 -16.72 4.74 28.80
N LEU A 147 -15.62 5.10 28.12
CA LEU A 147 -14.34 4.39 28.24
C LEU A 147 -13.61 4.68 29.56
N ASP A 148 -13.88 5.82 30.20
CA ASP A 148 -13.35 6.16 31.52
C ASP A 148 -14.40 5.95 32.64
N HIS A 149 -15.58 5.39 32.33
CA HIS A 149 -16.67 5.21 33.29
C HIS A 149 -16.26 4.31 34.48
N ALA A 150 -16.69 4.58 35.72
CA ALA A 150 -16.26 3.78 36.88
C ALA A 150 -16.67 2.29 36.80
N GLU A 151 -17.85 2.04 36.23
CA GLU A 151 -18.42 0.69 36.06
C GLU A 151 -17.74 -0.08 34.90
N PRO A 152 -17.16 -1.27 35.15
CA PRO A 152 -16.48 -2.06 34.12
C PRO A 152 -17.42 -2.54 33.01
N SER A 153 -18.70 -2.79 33.32
CA SER A 153 -19.67 -3.23 32.31
C SER A 153 -19.90 -2.17 31.23
N ILE A 154 -19.94 -0.88 31.61
CA ILE A 154 -20.11 0.23 30.66
C ILE A 154 -18.90 0.35 29.75
N ARG A 155 -17.68 0.25 30.30
CA ARG A 155 -16.44 0.29 29.51
C ARG A 155 -16.36 -0.88 28.53
N ALA A 156 -16.61 -2.10 29.00
CA ALA A 156 -16.57 -3.30 28.17
C ALA A 156 -17.57 -3.21 27.01
N ASN A 157 -18.83 -2.84 27.28
CA ASN A 157 -19.84 -2.71 26.24
C ASN A 157 -19.55 -1.60 25.23
N ALA A 158 -19.00 -0.47 25.67
CA ALA A 158 -18.58 0.59 24.76
C ALA A 158 -17.42 0.13 23.87
N THR A 159 -16.42 -0.57 24.42
CA THR A 159 -15.33 -1.14 23.63
C THR A 159 -15.84 -2.20 22.64
N ILE A 160 -16.78 -3.06 23.03
CA ILE A 160 -17.47 -4.00 22.12
C ILE A 160 -18.11 -3.25 20.94
N CYS A 161 -18.79 -2.13 21.19
CA CYS A 161 -19.37 -1.31 20.12
C CYS A 161 -18.31 -0.77 19.16
N LEU A 162 -17.18 -0.29 19.68
CA LEU A 162 -16.06 0.18 18.85
C LEU A 162 -15.44 -0.96 18.04
N ILE A 163 -15.30 -2.15 18.62
CA ILE A 163 -14.79 -3.35 17.93
C ILE A 163 -15.70 -3.72 16.76
N HIS A 164 -17.02 -3.72 16.95
CA HIS A 164 -17.95 -3.95 15.85
C HIS A 164 -17.81 -2.91 14.74
N GLN A 165 -17.62 -1.63 15.08
CA GLN A 165 -17.38 -0.59 14.08
C GLN A 165 -16.07 -0.80 13.32
N ALA A 166 -14.99 -1.15 14.02
CA ALA A 166 -13.71 -1.47 13.39
C ALA A 166 -13.82 -2.69 12.48
N ASN A 167 -14.47 -3.77 12.93
CA ASN A 167 -14.69 -4.98 12.14
C ASN A 167 -15.49 -4.68 10.88
N TYR A 168 -16.59 -3.91 10.97
CA TYR A 168 -17.35 -3.47 9.79
C TYR A 168 -16.48 -2.70 8.78
N LEU A 169 -15.65 -1.77 9.25
CA LEU A 169 -14.75 -1.01 8.37
C LEU A 169 -13.68 -1.90 7.73
N LEU A 170 -13.16 -2.87 8.46
CA LEU A 170 -12.19 -3.84 7.96
C LEU A 170 -12.81 -4.76 6.92
N ASP A 171 -14.03 -5.25 7.15
CA ASP A 171 -14.75 -6.08 6.17
C ASP A 171 -14.97 -5.31 4.85
N ARG A 172 -15.39 -4.04 4.94
CA ARG A 172 -15.49 -3.15 3.76
C ARG A 172 -14.16 -2.91 3.06
N GLN A 173 -13.07 -2.79 3.82
CA GLN A 173 -11.72 -2.62 3.29
C GLN A 173 -11.23 -3.89 2.58
N ILE A 174 -11.47 -5.08 3.15
CA ILE A 174 -11.16 -6.38 2.57
C ILE A 174 -11.88 -6.54 1.23
N GLU A 175 -13.19 -6.31 1.20
CA GLU A 175 -13.97 -6.38 -0.04
C GLU A 175 -13.47 -5.40 -1.11
N ALA A 176 -13.03 -4.21 -0.72
CA ALA A 176 -12.48 -3.24 -1.65
C ALA A 176 -11.14 -3.71 -2.23
N LEU A 177 -10.26 -4.27 -1.39
CA LEU A 177 -8.97 -4.83 -1.83
C LEU A 177 -9.16 -6.06 -2.74
N GLU A 178 -10.13 -6.92 -2.44
CA GLU A 178 -10.47 -8.07 -3.29
C GLU A 178 -10.98 -7.64 -4.65
N ARG A 179 -11.89 -6.65 -4.70
CA ARG A 179 -12.37 -6.07 -5.97
C ARG A 179 -11.24 -5.45 -6.78
N GLU A 180 -10.40 -4.62 -6.14
CA GLU A 180 -9.25 -3.99 -6.81
C GLU A 180 -8.28 -5.05 -7.35
N PHE A 181 -8.06 -6.15 -6.62
CA PHE A 181 -7.22 -7.25 -7.09
C PHE A 181 -7.81 -7.97 -8.31
N ILE A 182 -9.13 -8.14 -8.37
CA ILE A 182 -9.83 -8.75 -9.51
C ILE A 182 -9.78 -7.82 -10.74
N ASP A 183 -10.00 -6.51 -10.54
CA ASP A 183 -10.14 -5.55 -11.65
C ASP A 183 -8.80 -5.07 -12.22
N GLU A 184 -7.82 -4.79 -11.35
CA GLU A 184 -6.53 -4.19 -11.74
C GLU A 184 -5.37 -5.20 -11.80
N GLY A 185 -5.61 -6.44 -11.34
CA GLY A 185 -4.58 -7.46 -11.19
C GLY A 185 -3.63 -7.21 -10.02
N GLY A 186 -2.72 -8.15 -9.82
CA GLY A 186 -1.73 -8.06 -8.73
C GLY A 186 -0.57 -7.12 -9.04
N TYR A 187 0.12 -6.62 -8.01
CA TYR A 187 1.35 -5.80 -8.19
C TYR A 187 2.42 -6.48 -9.09
N SER A 188 2.58 -7.80 -8.98
CA SER A 188 3.48 -8.58 -9.84
C SER A 188 3.10 -8.53 -11.32
N GLU A 189 1.80 -8.55 -11.61
CA GLU A 189 1.26 -8.47 -12.98
C GLU A 189 1.46 -7.06 -13.54
N GLN A 190 1.21 -6.04 -12.73
CA GLN A 190 1.48 -4.64 -13.09
C GLN A 190 2.98 -4.40 -13.38
N LEU A 191 3.88 -4.97 -12.56
CA LEU A 191 5.32 -4.92 -12.83
C LEU A 191 5.70 -5.66 -14.12
N ALA A 192 5.09 -6.81 -14.40
CA ALA A 192 5.33 -7.54 -15.64
C ALA A 192 4.86 -6.74 -16.86
N ALA A 193 3.69 -6.11 -16.80
CA ALA A 193 3.17 -5.22 -17.82
C ALA A 193 4.07 -4.00 -18.03
N ALA A 194 4.50 -3.33 -16.96
CA ALA A 194 5.43 -2.20 -17.02
C ALA A 194 6.78 -2.57 -17.64
N ARG A 195 7.32 -3.76 -17.32
CA ARG A 195 8.53 -4.30 -17.95
C ARG A 195 8.35 -4.51 -19.45
N LEU A 196 7.20 -5.03 -19.88
CA LEU A 196 6.91 -5.24 -21.29
C LEU A 196 6.78 -3.91 -22.05
N ALA A 197 6.10 -2.92 -21.46
CA ALA A 197 5.96 -1.58 -22.02
C ALA A 197 7.33 -0.89 -22.20
N GLU A 198 8.20 -0.93 -21.19
CA GLU A 198 9.54 -0.36 -21.28
C GLU A 198 10.41 -1.08 -22.33
N ARG A 199 10.28 -2.41 -22.46
CA ARG A 199 10.95 -3.17 -23.53
C ARG A 199 10.47 -2.73 -24.91
N ASN A 200 9.17 -2.51 -25.08
CA ASN A 200 8.60 -2.04 -26.34
C ASN A 200 9.03 -0.59 -26.67
N ARG A 201 9.06 0.31 -25.68
CA ARG A 201 9.57 1.67 -25.86
C ARG A 201 11.03 1.67 -26.31
N LYS A 202 11.89 0.88 -25.65
CA LYS A 202 13.31 0.75 -26.05
C LYS A 202 13.48 0.16 -27.46
N LYS A 203 12.61 -0.76 -27.87
CA LYS A 203 12.61 -1.26 -29.26
C LYS A 203 12.21 -0.16 -30.25
N GLN A 204 11.21 0.65 -29.92
CA GLN A 204 10.79 1.79 -30.74
C GLN A 204 11.88 2.86 -30.86
N ASP A 205 12.52 3.23 -29.74
CA ASP A 205 13.68 4.16 -29.74
C ASP A 205 14.87 3.62 -30.56
N MET A 206 15.07 2.29 -30.61
CA MET A 206 16.10 1.67 -31.46
C MET A 206 15.71 1.63 -32.95
N THR A 207 14.42 1.54 -33.28
CA THR A 207 13.96 1.59 -34.68
C THR A 207 13.90 3.02 -35.23
N ASP A 208 13.92 4.03 -34.36
CA ASP A 208 13.99 5.46 -34.73
C ASP A 208 15.43 5.93 -35.06
N GLN A 209 16.40 5.01 -35.12
CA GLN A 209 17.71 5.24 -35.74
C GLN A 209 17.69 5.17 -37.28
N SER A 210 16.54 5.41 -37.92
CA SER A 210 16.44 5.55 -39.37
C SER A 210 17.01 6.87 -39.91
N ASP A 211 17.52 7.75 -39.05
CA ASP A 211 18.05 9.07 -39.44
C ASP A 211 19.59 9.17 -39.45
N ARG A 212 20.26 8.07 -39.78
CA ARG A 212 21.65 8.11 -40.29
C ARG A 212 21.75 7.39 -41.62
N THR A 213 21.05 7.92 -42.62
CA THR A 213 21.51 7.76 -44.00
C THR A 213 22.63 8.78 -44.24
N ASP A 214 23.85 8.47 -43.80
CA ASP A 214 24.99 9.02 -44.53
C ASP A 214 24.85 8.45 -45.96
N PRO A 215 24.62 9.29 -46.99
CA PRO A 215 24.34 8.78 -48.32
C PRO A 215 25.54 7.97 -48.79
N VAL A 216 25.31 6.68 -49.04
CA VAL A 216 26.35 5.79 -49.58
C VAL A 216 26.78 6.36 -50.93
N PRO A 217 28.04 6.79 -51.10
CA PRO A 217 28.47 7.40 -52.35
C PRO A 217 28.48 6.36 -53.47
N GLU A 218 28.17 6.82 -54.69
CA GLU A 218 28.33 6.02 -55.90
C GLU A 218 29.80 5.99 -56.34
N CYS A 219 30.24 4.87 -56.88
CA CYS A 219 31.60 4.70 -57.35
C CYS A 219 31.87 5.62 -58.55
N PRO A 220 32.88 6.52 -58.51
CA PRO A 220 33.16 7.47 -59.59
C PRO A 220 33.64 6.80 -60.89
N LYS A 221 33.94 5.49 -60.87
CA LYS A 221 34.39 4.73 -62.04
C LYS A 221 33.27 3.95 -62.74
N CYS A 222 32.19 3.60 -62.04
CA CYS A 222 31.18 2.69 -62.61
C CYS A 222 29.74 2.91 -62.11
N GLY A 223 29.51 3.89 -61.22
CA GLY A 223 28.18 4.21 -60.68
C GLY A 223 27.63 3.20 -59.65
N LYS A 224 28.29 2.05 -59.43
CA LYS A 224 27.85 1.06 -58.43
C LYS A 224 27.99 1.60 -57.00
N PRO A 225 27.13 1.16 -56.05
CA PRO A 225 27.23 1.58 -54.65
C PRO A 225 28.57 1.17 -54.04
N MET A 226 29.05 1.97 -53.10
CA MET A 226 30.31 1.74 -52.40
C MET A 226 30.07 1.13 -51.00
N VAL A 227 31.08 0.41 -50.48
CA VAL A 227 31.06 -0.16 -49.13
C VAL A 227 32.23 0.39 -48.32
N LEU A 228 31.98 0.75 -47.07
CA LEU A 228 33.01 1.24 -46.16
C LEU A 228 33.97 0.09 -45.81
N ARG A 229 35.26 0.28 -46.05
CA ARG A 229 36.32 -0.70 -45.80
C ARG A 229 37.43 -0.07 -44.96
N THR A 230 38.05 -0.87 -44.11
CA THR A 230 39.18 -0.45 -43.27
C THR A 230 40.48 -1.01 -43.83
N VAL A 231 41.50 -0.18 -43.96
CA VAL A 231 42.85 -0.61 -44.34
C VAL A 231 43.40 -1.52 -43.25
N ARG A 232 43.70 -2.78 -43.60
CA ARG A 232 44.17 -3.79 -42.63
C ARG A 232 45.67 -3.71 -42.32
N ASN A 233 46.50 -3.35 -43.32
CA ASN A 233 47.96 -3.42 -43.22
C ASN A 233 48.62 -2.14 -43.78
N GLY A 234 49.78 -1.75 -43.24
CA GLY A 234 50.60 -0.63 -43.70
C GLY A 234 50.53 0.63 -42.82
N LYS A 235 51.18 1.72 -43.25
CA LYS A 235 51.27 3.00 -42.49
C LYS A 235 49.92 3.70 -42.26
N SER A 236 48.90 3.31 -43.01
CA SER A 236 47.54 3.85 -42.92
C SER A 236 46.54 2.83 -42.37
N ALA A 237 47.03 1.76 -41.72
CA ALA A 237 46.18 0.77 -41.07
C ALA A 237 45.22 1.45 -40.07
N GLY A 238 43.95 1.07 -40.13
CA GLY A 238 42.88 1.66 -39.33
C GLY A 238 42.12 2.81 -40.01
N ARG A 239 42.64 3.43 -41.09
CA ARG A 239 41.85 4.41 -41.87
C ARG A 239 40.74 3.70 -42.65
N GLN A 240 39.57 4.34 -42.70
CA GLN A 240 38.43 3.89 -43.47
C GLN A 240 38.40 4.57 -44.85
N PHE A 241 37.86 3.87 -45.84
CA PHE A 241 37.61 4.39 -47.18
C PHE A 241 36.39 3.69 -47.77
N TRP A 242 35.69 4.35 -48.69
CA TRP A 242 34.66 3.74 -49.50
C TRP A 242 35.30 2.96 -50.65
N GLY A 243 35.01 1.66 -50.76
CA GLY A 243 35.47 0.79 -51.85
C GLY A 243 34.31 0.30 -52.71
N CYS A 244 34.49 0.24 -54.03
CA CYS A 244 33.45 -0.26 -54.94
C CYS A 244 33.00 -1.69 -54.59
N THR A 245 31.70 -1.95 -54.64
CA THR A 245 31.13 -3.30 -54.48
C THR A 245 31.50 -4.25 -55.63
N GLY A 246 31.80 -3.71 -56.82
CA GLY A 246 32.27 -4.48 -57.97
C GLY A 246 33.77 -4.80 -57.96
N TYR A 247 34.44 -4.85 -56.81
CA TYR A 247 35.81 -5.35 -56.71
C TYR A 247 35.82 -6.89 -56.78
N PRO A 248 36.75 -7.53 -57.51
CA PRO A 248 38.01 -6.99 -58.07
C PRO A 248 37.93 -6.29 -59.42
N GLU A 249 36.80 -6.37 -60.12
CA GLU A 249 36.64 -5.88 -61.50
C GLU A 249 36.69 -4.34 -61.58
N CYS A 250 36.26 -3.65 -60.53
CA CYS A 250 36.30 -2.20 -60.37
C CYS A 250 37.03 -1.80 -59.08
N LYS A 251 38.19 -1.17 -59.25
CA LYS A 251 39.03 -0.66 -58.14
C LYS A 251 38.74 0.82 -57.85
N GLY A 252 37.46 1.18 -57.74
CA GLY A 252 37.03 2.52 -57.35
C GLY A 252 37.13 2.72 -55.84
N ILE A 253 37.68 3.86 -55.43
CA ILE A 253 37.94 4.21 -54.02
C ILE A 253 37.57 5.69 -53.84
N VAL A 254 36.96 6.02 -52.70
CA VAL A 254 36.68 7.39 -52.25
C VAL A 254 37.09 7.46 -50.77
N GLU A 255 37.84 8.50 -50.40
CA GLU A 255 38.24 8.69 -49.00
C GLU A 255 37.03 9.09 -48.14
N VAL A 256 37.03 8.65 -46.89
CA VAL A 256 36.03 9.03 -45.87
C VAL A 256 36.50 10.30 -45.19
#